data_AF-A0A418CZN0-F1
#
_entry.id   AF-A0A418CZN0-F1
#
_cell.length_a   1.000
_cell.length_b   1.000
_cell.length_c   1.000
_cell.angle_alpha   90.00
_cell.angle_beta   90.00
_cell.angle_gamma   90.00
#
_symmetry.space_group_name_H-M   'P 1'
#
loop_
_entity.id
_entity.type
_entity.pdbx_description
1 polymer ?
#
loop_
_entity_poly.entity_id
_entity_poly.type
_entity_poly.pdbx_seq_one_letter_code
_entity_poly.pdbx_strand_id
1 'polypeptide(L)'
;MALYESLESDVASFFVAQGSLIESLVHSLCLRVATIEAKGQAQSCGSPDLSHVAAMIDTSAQQCLAYVDEKVATLHYKLEGMDAEFDRITRQCRDLHAHVKAVQTTVPDMGELEIAWRDRVLCGLSQEQLLGLAKDLTDLSHVSECHVMALATRHAIQQILDAMAGGSAPPLGAMMDLERGLDVLPALVQATASNPEHVQNELERHAYLEHQLEMQLAACPRQEEMLDQLSQLQAKV
;
A
#
# COMPACT_ATOMS: atom_id res chain seq x y z
N MET A 1 3.08 -12.53 18.12
CA MET A 1 4.25 -13.43 18.00
C MET A 1 5.40 -12.91 18.85
N ALA A 2 6.00 -11.74 18.56
CA ALA A 2 7.14 -11.21 19.31
C ALA A 2 6.94 -11.03 20.84
N LEU A 3 5.74 -10.63 21.29
CA LEU A 3 5.45 -10.48 22.73
C LEU A 3 5.34 -11.82 23.48
N TYR A 4 4.93 -12.88 22.79
CA TYR A 4 4.79 -14.21 23.38
C TYR A 4 6.18 -14.85 23.57
N GLU A 5 7.07 -14.67 22.59
CA GLU A 5 8.47 -15.10 22.68
C GLU A 5 9.24 -14.34 23.77
N SER A 6 8.96 -13.05 23.98
CA SER A 6 9.56 -12.27 25.07
C SER A 6 9.12 -12.75 26.44
N LEU A 7 7.84 -13.10 26.61
CA LEU A 7 7.32 -13.62 27.88
C LEU A 7 7.88 -15.01 28.18
N GLU A 8 8.00 -15.86 27.18
CA GLU A 8 8.59 -17.20 27.31
C GLU A 8 10.08 -17.13 27.69
N SER A 9 10.82 -16.19 27.09
CA SER A 9 12.22 -15.93 27.44
C SER A 9 12.39 -15.40 28.86
N ASP A 10 11.53 -14.47 29.29
CA ASP A 10 11.57 -13.90 30.64
C ASP A 10 11.21 -14.95 31.70
N VAL A 11 10.19 -15.78 31.46
CA VAL A 11 9.80 -16.88 32.36
C VAL A 11 10.89 -17.96 32.43
N ALA A 12 11.51 -18.33 31.31
CA ALA A 12 12.62 -19.27 31.29
C ALA A 12 13.84 -18.72 32.06
N SER A 13 14.17 -17.43 31.86
CA SER A 13 15.28 -16.78 32.57
C SER A 13 15.04 -16.72 34.09
N PHE A 14 13.80 -16.52 34.52
CA PHE A 14 13.40 -16.54 35.93
C PHE A 14 13.61 -17.91 36.56
N PHE A 15 13.17 -18.99 35.91
CA PHE A 15 13.36 -20.35 36.43
C PHE A 15 14.84 -20.78 36.45
N VAL A 16 15.63 -20.34 35.45
CA VAL A 16 17.08 -20.59 35.45
C VAL A 16 17.77 -19.84 36.60
N ALA A 17 17.39 -18.58 36.85
CA ALA A 17 17.92 -17.80 37.96
C ALA A 17 17.52 -18.38 39.33
N GLN A 18 16.29 -18.89 39.47
CA GLN A 18 15.89 -19.60 40.69
C GLN A 18 16.65 -20.92 40.86
N GLY A 19 16.86 -21.68 39.78
CA GLY A 19 17.63 -22.92 39.79
C GLY A 19 19.07 -22.71 40.26
N SER A 20 19.75 -21.67 39.76
CA SER A 20 21.13 -21.35 40.15
C SER A 20 21.25 -20.86 41.60
N LEU A 21 20.22 -20.18 42.12
CA LEU A 21 20.15 -19.72 43.51
C LEU A 21 19.93 -20.89 44.47
N ILE A 22 19.06 -21.83 44.11
CA ILE A 22 18.86 -23.09 44.84
C ILE A 22 20.15 -23.92 44.82
N GLU A 23 20.79 -24.06 43.66
CA GLU A 23 22.05 -24.81 43.52
C GLU A 23 23.17 -24.20 44.37
N SER A 24 23.29 -22.86 44.39
CA SER A 24 24.25 -22.15 45.23
C SER A 24 23.97 -22.34 46.73
N LEU A 25 22.69 -22.33 47.14
CA LEU A 25 22.28 -22.61 48.52
C LEU A 25 22.59 -24.05 48.92
N VAL A 26 22.28 -25.02 48.07
CA VAL A 26 22.58 -26.43 48.29
C VAL A 26 24.09 -26.65 48.38
N HIS A 27 24.87 -26.06 47.48
CA HIS A 27 26.33 -26.15 47.51
C HIS A 27 26.92 -25.52 48.78
N SER A 28 26.41 -24.35 49.19
CA SER A 28 26.79 -23.70 50.44
C SER A 28 26.43 -24.54 51.66
N LEU A 29 25.24 -25.14 51.69
CA LEU A 29 24.80 -26.05 52.76
C LEU A 29 25.66 -27.31 52.81
N CYS A 30 25.97 -27.94 51.67
CA CYS A 30 26.85 -29.11 51.60
C CYS A 30 28.26 -28.79 52.12
N LEU A 31 28.84 -27.65 51.74
CA LEU A 31 30.14 -27.20 52.26
C LEU A 31 30.10 -26.97 53.78
N ARG A 32 29.03 -26.37 54.29
CA ARG A 32 28.85 -26.13 55.72
C ARG A 32 28.65 -27.42 56.51
N VAL A 33 27.86 -28.36 55.99
CA VAL A 33 27.66 -29.69 56.58
C VAL A 33 28.98 -30.45 56.61
N ALA A 34 29.72 -30.50 55.49
CA ALA A 34 31.04 -31.15 55.44
C ALA A 34 32.04 -30.53 56.43
N THR A 35 31.99 -29.21 56.61
CA THR A 35 32.84 -28.50 57.59
C THR A 35 32.45 -28.82 59.04
N ILE A 36 31.15 -28.99 59.33
CA ILE A 36 30.64 -29.39 60.65
C ILE A 36 30.99 -30.85 60.93
N GLU A 37 30.85 -31.75 59.96
CA GLU A 37 31.24 -33.16 60.08
C GLU A 37 32.74 -33.33 60.31
N ALA A 38 33.57 -32.57 59.59
CA ALA A 38 35.02 -32.54 59.79
C ALA A 38 35.44 -32.00 61.17
N LYS A 39 34.69 -31.04 61.73
CA LYS A 39 34.93 -30.52 63.10
C LYS A 39 34.38 -31.45 64.18
N GLY A 40 33.27 -32.14 63.93
CA GLY A 40 32.64 -33.08 64.86
C GLY A 40 33.47 -34.35 65.12
N GLN A 41 34.30 -34.77 64.17
CA GLN A 41 35.26 -35.86 64.39
C GLN A 41 36.43 -35.49 65.32
N ALA A 42 36.69 -34.21 65.59
CA ALA A 42 37.78 -33.75 66.46
C ALA A 42 37.35 -33.35 67.89
N GLN A 43 36.04 -33.21 68.17
CA GLN A 43 35.54 -32.72 69.45
C GLN A 43 34.30 -33.50 69.93
N SER A 44 34.54 -34.60 70.64
CA SER A 44 33.55 -35.23 71.51
C SER A 44 33.45 -34.43 72.82
N CYS A 45 32.62 -33.38 72.85
CA CYS A 45 31.82 -32.88 73.99
C CYS A 45 31.37 -31.44 73.74
N GLY A 46 30.05 -31.21 73.74
CA GLY A 46 29.42 -29.89 73.67
C GLY A 46 28.67 -29.67 72.36
N SER A 47 27.35 -29.50 72.43
CA SER A 47 26.50 -29.16 71.28
C SER A 47 27.01 -27.89 70.59
N PRO A 48 27.20 -27.88 69.25
CA PRO A 48 27.63 -26.68 68.54
C PRO A 48 26.55 -25.59 68.67
N ASP A 49 26.95 -24.36 68.98
CA ASP A 49 26.06 -23.21 69.02
C ASP A 49 25.65 -22.81 67.58
N LEU A 50 24.39 -23.12 67.23
CA LEU A 50 23.82 -22.92 65.90
C LEU A 50 23.14 -21.54 65.74
N SER A 51 23.17 -20.69 66.76
CA SER A 51 22.50 -19.37 66.75
C SER A 51 22.97 -18.45 65.61
N HIS A 52 24.28 -18.44 65.32
CA HIS A 52 24.84 -17.67 64.22
C HIS A 52 24.37 -18.19 62.85
N VAL A 53 24.20 -19.51 62.71
CA VAL A 53 23.68 -20.14 61.48
C VAL A 53 22.22 -19.76 61.26
N ALA A 54 21.40 -19.80 62.31
CA ALA A 54 20.00 -19.37 62.26
C ALA A 54 19.88 -17.88 61.88
N ALA A 55 20.67 -17.00 62.48
CA ALA A 55 20.66 -15.57 62.16
C ALA A 55 21.06 -15.28 60.69
N MET A 56 22.04 -16.01 60.15
CA MET A 56 22.41 -15.89 58.73
C MET A 56 21.30 -16.38 57.80
N ILE A 57 20.61 -17.47 58.16
CA ILE A 57 19.49 -18.00 57.39
C ILE A 57 18.33 -17.00 57.42
N ASP A 58 18.00 -16.44 58.58
CA ASP A 58 16.94 -15.44 58.73
C ASP A 58 17.24 -14.18 57.91
N THR A 59 18.49 -13.70 57.94
CA THR A 59 18.91 -12.53 57.15
C THR A 59 18.79 -12.81 55.64
N SER A 60 19.23 -13.98 55.19
CA SER A 60 19.14 -14.40 53.79
C SER A 60 17.68 -14.57 53.34
N ALA A 61 16.83 -15.16 54.19
CA ALA A 61 15.40 -15.30 53.93
C ALA A 61 14.70 -13.95 53.82
N GLN A 62 15.02 -12.99 54.71
CA GLN A 62 14.49 -11.63 54.66
C GLN A 62 14.92 -10.89 53.39
N GLN A 63 16.16 -11.05 52.95
CA GLN A 63 16.64 -10.48 51.69
C GLN A 63 15.91 -11.07 50.47
N CYS A 64 15.68 -12.39 50.46
CA CYS A 64 14.91 -13.04 49.41
C CYS A 64 13.45 -12.55 49.37
N LEU A 65 12.81 -12.42 50.54
CA LEU A 65 11.44 -11.90 50.63
C LEU A 65 11.35 -10.47 50.11
N ALA A 66 12.25 -9.58 50.54
CA ALA A 66 12.29 -8.20 50.07
C ALA A 66 12.49 -8.10 48.54
N TYR A 67 13.37 -8.94 47.98
CA TYR A 67 13.58 -9.01 46.53
C TYR A 67 12.34 -9.49 45.78
N VAL A 68 11.66 -10.53 46.28
CA VAL A 68 10.42 -11.03 45.67
C VAL A 68 9.32 -9.97 45.74
N ASP A 69 9.15 -9.30 46.88
CA ASP A 69 8.16 -8.24 47.06
C ASP A 69 8.38 -7.08 46.07
N GLU A 70 9.63 -6.66 45.87
CA GLU A 70 9.98 -5.63 44.88
C GLU A 70 9.61 -6.06 43.44
N LYS A 71 9.88 -7.32 43.09
CA LYS A 71 9.54 -7.86 41.77
C LYS A 71 8.03 -7.99 41.58
N VAL A 72 7.30 -8.43 42.59
CA VAL A 72 5.83 -8.50 42.57
C VAL A 72 5.25 -7.11 42.40
N ALA A 73 5.74 -6.10 43.13
CA ALA A 73 5.29 -4.72 42.98
C ALA A 73 5.55 -4.17 41.57
N THR A 74 6.73 -4.47 41.01
CA THR A 74 7.09 -4.06 39.63
C THR A 74 6.18 -4.71 38.58
N LEU A 75 5.89 -6.01 38.73
CA LEU A 75 4.98 -6.73 37.84
C LEU A 75 3.55 -6.19 37.94
N HIS A 76 3.09 -5.88 39.16
CA HIS A 76 1.76 -5.32 39.39
C HIS A 76 1.61 -3.98 38.66
N TYR A 77 2.57 -3.08 38.80
CA TYR A 77 2.56 -1.80 38.09
C TYR A 77 2.56 -1.95 36.56
N LYS A 78 3.33 -2.92 36.02
CA LYS A 78 3.33 -3.21 34.59
C LYS A 78 1.99 -3.75 34.10
N LEU A 79 1.34 -4.63 34.88
CA LEU A 79 0.02 -5.17 34.56
C LEU A 79 -1.04 -4.07 34.53
N GLU A 80 -1.07 -3.19 35.53
CA GLU A 80 -1.98 -2.02 35.54
C GLU A 80 -1.76 -1.11 34.32
N GLY A 81 -0.49 -0.90 33.93
CA GLY A 81 -0.16 -0.13 32.73
C GLY A 81 -0.66 -0.81 31.44
N MET A 82 -0.58 -2.14 31.36
CA MET A 82 -1.11 -2.90 30.23
C MET A 82 -2.63 -2.87 30.15
N ASP A 83 -3.33 -2.95 31.29
CA ASP A 83 -4.79 -2.84 31.34
C ASP A 83 -5.26 -1.49 30.83
N ALA A 84 -4.58 -0.40 31.21
CA ALA A 84 -4.89 0.95 30.73
C ALA A 84 -4.70 1.10 29.21
N GLU A 85 -3.66 0.50 28.63
CA GLU A 85 -3.45 0.48 27.19
C GLU A 85 -4.48 -0.40 26.47
N PHE A 86 -4.88 -1.53 27.05
CA PHE A 86 -5.94 -2.38 26.50
C PHE A 86 -7.29 -1.65 26.45
N ASP A 87 -7.64 -0.92 27.50
CA ASP A 87 -8.83 -0.07 27.55
C ASP A 87 -8.79 1.06 26.51
N ARG A 88 -7.60 1.63 26.28
CA ARG A 88 -7.40 2.64 25.23
C ARG A 88 -7.62 2.07 23.84
N ILE A 89 -7.02 0.92 23.52
CA ILE A 89 -7.19 0.24 22.23
C ILE A 89 -8.66 -0.15 22.03
N THR A 90 -9.32 -0.66 23.06
CA THR A 90 -10.74 -1.06 23.01
C THR A 90 -11.66 0.12 22.71
N ARG A 91 -11.33 1.32 23.22
CA ARG A 91 -12.03 2.56 22.85
C ARG A 91 -11.79 2.94 21.40
N GLN A 92 -10.53 2.93 20.96
CA GLN A 92 -10.19 3.25 19.55
C GLN A 92 -10.86 2.31 18.55
N CYS A 93 -10.93 1.02 18.85
CA CYS A 93 -11.63 0.04 18.01
C CYS A 93 -13.13 0.35 17.90
N ARG A 94 -13.77 0.76 19.00
CA ARG A 94 -15.19 1.17 18.99
C ARG A 94 -15.41 2.43 18.16
N ASP A 95 -14.54 3.44 18.33
CA ASP A 95 -14.62 4.68 17.57
C ASP A 95 -14.44 4.43 16.07
N LEU A 96 -13.46 3.61 15.71
CA LEU A 96 -13.23 3.21 14.31
C LEU A 96 -14.42 2.46 13.72
N HIS A 97 -15.01 1.53 14.48
CA HIS A 97 -16.20 0.80 14.05
C HIS A 97 -17.40 1.74 13.82
N ALA A 98 -17.58 2.73 14.70
CA ALA A 98 -18.62 3.74 14.54
C ALA A 98 -18.39 4.60 13.28
N HIS A 99 -17.14 4.99 13.01
CA HIS A 99 -16.77 5.71 11.78
C HIS A 99 -17.05 4.88 10.52
N VAL A 100 -16.65 3.61 10.49
CA VAL A 100 -16.91 2.72 9.35
C VAL A 100 -18.42 2.59 9.09
N LYS A 101 -19.20 2.44 10.16
CA LYS A 101 -20.67 2.36 10.04
C LYS A 101 -21.28 3.66 9.52
N ALA A 102 -20.81 4.80 10.02
CA ALA A 102 -21.26 6.11 9.53
C ALA A 102 -20.94 6.27 8.03
N VAL A 103 -19.73 5.92 7.61
CA VAL A 103 -19.33 5.91 6.20
C VAL A 103 -20.26 5.01 5.38
N GLN A 104 -20.52 3.78 5.82
CA GLN A 104 -21.43 2.86 5.12
C GLN A 104 -22.85 3.42 4.96
N THR A 105 -23.36 4.18 5.93
CA THR A 105 -24.68 4.82 5.81
C THR A 105 -24.69 6.06 4.91
N THR A 106 -23.54 6.69 4.70
CA THR A 106 -23.40 7.87 3.83
C THR A 106 -23.00 7.53 2.41
N VAL A 107 -22.36 6.38 2.19
CA VAL A 107 -22.02 5.90 0.85
C VAL A 107 -23.32 5.45 0.19
N PRO A 108 -23.75 6.10 -0.90
CA PRO A 108 -24.95 5.69 -1.63
C PRO A 108 -24.77 4.29 -2.22
N ASP A 109 -25.89 3.63 -2.53
CA ASP A 109 -25.85 2.33 -3.20
C ASP A 109 -25.14 2.49 -4.55
N MET A 110 -23.94 1.91 -4.65
CA MET A 110 -23.12 1.99 -5.84
C MET A 110 -23.81 1.37 -7.06
N GLY A 111 -24.71 0.39 -6.88
CA GLY A 111 -25.48 -0.22 -7.96
C GLY A 111 -26.59 0.71 -8.48
N GLU A 112 -27.30 1.41 -7.59
CA GLU A 112 -28.27 2.43 -8.02
C GLU A 112 -27.58 3.61 -8.70
N LEU A 113 -26.41 4.02 -8.18
CA LEU A 113 -25.62 5.09 -8.77
C LEU A 113 -25.07 4.71 -10.14
N GLU A 114 -24.63 3.46 -10.32
CA GLU A 114 -24.21 2.90 -11.61
C GLU A 114 -25.37 2.90 -12.61
N ILE A 115 -26.56 2.46 -12.22
CA ILE A 115 -27.76 2.50 -13.08
C ILE A 115 -28.09 3.95 -13.48
N ALA A 116 -28.13 4.87 -12.52
CA ALA A 116 -28.44 6.28 -12.78
C ALA A 116 -27.39 6.94 -13.68
N TRP A 117 -26.10 6.62 -13.49
CA TRP A 117 -25.02 7.09 -14.35
C TRP A 117 -25.09 6.52 -15.75
N ARG A 118 -25.32 5.21 -15.85
CA ARG A 118 -25.48 4.53 -17.13
C ARG A 118 -26.63 5.13 -17.92
N ASP A 119 -27.76 5.38 -17.27
CA ASP A 119 -28.91 6.02 -17.91
C ASP A 119 -28.58 7.47 -18.31
N ARG A 120 -27.81 8.23 -17.52
CA ARG A 120 -27.40 9.61 -17.85
C ARG A 120 -26.47 9.69 -19.07
N VAL A 121 -25.50 8.78 -19.17
CA VAL A 121 -24.51 8.75 -20.26
C VAL A 121 -25.08 8.08 -21.51
N LEU A 122 -25.76 6.94 -21.37
CA LEU A 122 -26.27 6.17 -22.52
C LEU A 122 -27.61 6.67 -23.06
N CYS A 123 -28.53 7.20 -22.23
CA CYS A 123 -29.76 7.79 -22.77
C CYS A 123 -29.51 9.10 -23.53
N GLY A 124 -28.32 9.70 -23.39
CA GLY A 124 -27.92 10.92 -24.09
C GLY A 124 -27.18 10.69 -25.41
N LEU A 125 -26.51 9.55 -25.59
CA LEU A 125 -25.62 9.30 -26.72
C LEU A 125 -25.98 8.00 -27.45
N SER A 126 -26.42 8.12 -28.70
CA SER A 126 -26.61 6.98 -29.60
C SER A 126 -25.26 6.37 -30.02
N GLN A 127 -25.30 5.13 -30.50
CA GLN A 127 -24.11 4.47 -31.06
C GLN A 127 -23.47 5.29 -32.20
N GLU A 128 -24.29 5.93 -33.05
CA GLU A 128 -23.81 6.81 -34.12
C GLU A 128 -23.10 8.06 -33.57
N GLN A 129 -23.64 8.65 -32.49
CA GLN A 129 -23.03 9.80 -31.83
C GLN A 129 -21.70 9.43 -31.17
N LEU A 130 -21.60 8.25 -30.57
CA LEU A 130 -20.35 7.73 -30.01
C LEU A 130 -19.30 7.49 -31.10
N LEU A 131 -19.69 6.92 -32.24
CA LEU A 131 -18.78 6.75 -33.38
C LEU A 131 -18.31 8.10 -33.96
N GLY A 132 -19.22 9.08 -34.07
CA GLY A 132 -18.88 10.45 -34.47
C GLY A 132 -17.87 11.07 -33.50
N LEU A 133 -18.14 11.00 -32.20
CA LEU A 133 -17.25 11.53 -31.18
C LEU A 133 -15.88 10.83 -31.17
N ALA A 134 -15.83 9.51 -31.35
CA ALA A 134 -14.56 8.78 -31.45
C ALA A 134 -13.70 9.24 -32.63
N LYS A 135 -14.34 9.64 -33.74
CA LYS A 135 -13.66 10.23 -34.89
C LYS A 135 -13.13 11.62 -34.55
N ASP A 136 -13.96 12.50 -33.98
CA ASP A 136 -13.54 13.85 -33.59
C ASP A 136 -12.39 13.82 -32.57
N LEU A 137 -12.39 12.85 -31.65
CA LEU A 137 -11.30 12.63 -30.70
C LEU A 137 -10.03 12.09 -31.36
N THR A 138 -10.14 11.37 -32.46
CA THR A 138 -8.97 10.94 -33.24
C THR A 138 -8.29 12.17 -33.84
N ASP A 139 -9.07 13.09 -34.40
CA ASP A 139 -8.56 14.34 -34.96
C ASP A 139 -7.93 15.22 -33.86
N LEU A 140 -8.61 15.35 -32.71
CA LEU A 140 -8.08 16.07 -31.53
C LEU A 140 -6.83 15.42 -30.92
N SER A 141 -6.61 14.11 -31.11
CA SER A 141 -5.42 13.45 -30.60
C SER A 141 -4.14 13.95 -31.26
N HIS A 142 -4.22 14.59 -32.42
CA HIS A 142 -3.05 15.19 -33.08
C HIS A 142 -2.63 16.51 -32.42
N VAL A 143 -3.50 17.13 -31.62
CA VAL A 143 -3.18 18.33 -30.83
C VAL A 143 -2.43 17.91 -29.57
N SER A 144 -1.17 18.35 -29.44
CA SER A 144 -0.26 17.90 -28.37
C SER A 144 -0.85 18.02 -26.96
N GLU A 145 -1.59 19.10 -26.69
CA GLU A 145 -2.15 19.39 -25.37
C GLU A 145 -3.40 18.55 -25.05
N CYS A 146 -4.11 18.08 -26.08
CA CYS A 146 -5.30 17.25 -25.95
C CYS A 146 -5.00 15.74 -26.10
N HIS A 147 -3.82 15.37 -26.62
CA HIS A 147 -3.46 14.01 -27.03
C HIS A 147 -3.82 12.92 -26.02
N VAL A 148 -3.35 13.05 -24.78
CA VAL A 148 -3.53 12.03 -23.74
C VAL A 148 -5.00 11.87 -23.36
N MET A 149 -5.69 12.99 -23.16
CA MET A 149 -7.11 12.97 -22.78
C MET A 149 -7.98 12.46 -23.93
N ALA A 150 -7.73 12.93 -25.16
CA ALA A 150 -8.49 12.52 -26.34
C ALA A 150 -8.35 11.00 -26.61
N LEU A 151 -7.14 10.44 -26.46
CA LEU A 151 -6.93 9.00 -26.60
C LEU A 151 -7.62 8.20 -25.49
N ALA A 152 -7.57 8.66 -24.24
CA ALA A 152 -8.24 8.00 -23.12
C ALA A 152 -9.76 7.98 -23.31
N THR A 153 -10.35 9.13 -23.66
CA THR A 153 -11.78 9.25 -23.96
C THR A 153 -12.19 8.40 -25.16
N ARG A 154 -11.37 8.36 -26.21
CA ARG A 154 -11.63 7.49 -27.38
C ARG A 154 -11.58 6.01 -27.01
N HIS A 155 -10.62 5.61 -26.17
CA HIS A 155 -10.53 4.23 -25.72
C HIS A 155 -11.74 3.83 -24.87
N ALA A 156 -12.21 4.73 -24.01
CA ALA A 156 -13.44 4.56 -23.26
C ALA A 156 -14.66 4.37 -24.17
N ILE A 157 -14.81 5.18 -25.23
CA ILE A 157 -15.87 5.01 -26.22
C ILE A 157 -15.78 3.64 -26.89
N GLN A 158 -14.58 3.18 -27.26
CA GLN A 158 -14.41 1.86 -27.87
C GLN A 158 -14.88 0.73 -26.93
N GLN A 159 -14.53 0.79 -25.65
CA GLN A 159 -14.99 -0.19 -24.67
C GLN A 159 -16.52 -0.20 -24.51
N ILE A 160 -17.16 0.97 -24.59
CA ILE A 160 -18.62 1.09 -24.55
C ILE A 160 -19.25 0.49 -25.82
N LEU A 161 -18.69 0.80 -26.99
CA LEU A 161 -19.16 0.25 -28.27
C LEU A 161 -19.03 -1.28 -28.32
N ASP A 162 -17.91 -1.82 -27.84
CA ASP A 162 -17.67 -3.27 -27.79
C ASP A 162 -18.67 -3.97 -26.85
N ALA A 163 -18.98 -3.37 -25.70
CA ALA A 163 -19.98 -3.89 -24.78
C ALA A 163 -21.39 -3.89 -25.39
N MET A 164 -21.78 -2.78 -26.06
CA MET A 164 -23.07 -2.70 -26.76
C MET A 164 -23.18 -3.75 -27.88
N ALA A 165 -22.11 -3.96 -28.65
CA ALA A 165 -22.07 -4.99 -29.70
C ALA A 165 -22.16 -6.42 -29.12
N GLY A 166 -21.59 -6.65 -27.94
CA GLY A 166 -21.65 -7.91 -27.22
C GLY A 166 -22.95 -8.16 -26.45
N GLY A 167 -23.87 -7.19 -26.41
CA GLY A 167 -25.10 -7.25 -25.60
C GLY A 167 -24.84 -7.22 -24.09
N SER A 168 -23.65 -6.78 -23.67
CA SER A 168 -23.28 -6.63 -22.27
C SER A 168 -23.45 -5.18 -21.80
N ALA A 169 -23.52 -4.99 -20.48
CA ALA A 169 -23.51 -3.65 -19.91
C ALA A 169 -22.13 -2.99 -20.15
N PRO A 170 -22.07 -1.70 -20.51
CA PRO A 170 -20.81 -0.99 -20.64
C PRO A 170 -20.07 -0.93 -19.29
N PRO A 171 -18.73 -1.06 -19.29
CA PRO A 171 -17.96 -1.00 -18.06
C PRO A 171 -18.02 0.41 -17.44
N LEU A 172 -18.32 0.49 -16.14
CA LEU A 172 -18.41 1.75 -15.40
C LEU A 172 -17.16 2.63 -15.53
N GLY A 173 -15.96 2.01 -15.52
CA GLY A 173 -14.70 2.71 -15.72
C GLY A 173 -14.66 3.49 -17.04
N ALA A 174 -15.11 2.87 -18.14
CA ALA A 174 -15.18 3.53 -19.44
C ALA A 174 -16.20 4.68 -19.44
N MET A 175 -17.35 4.50 -18.81
CA MET A 175 -18.35 5.57 -18.70
C MET A 175 -17.82 6.78 -17.93
N MET A 176 -17.10 6.55 -16.82
CA MET A 176 -16.46 7.62 -16.04
C MET A 176 -15.35 8.33 -16.81
N ASP A 177 -14.53 7.58 -17.55
CA ASP A 177 -13.47 8.16 -18.37
C ASP A 177 -14.04 8.94 -19.58
N LEU A 178 -15.19 8.51 -20.12
CA LEU A 178 -15.93 9.26 -21.13
C LEU A 178 -16.47 10.58 -20.56
N GLU A 179 -17.13 10.57 -19.40
CA GLU A 179 -17.63 11.80 -18.77
C GLU A 179 -16.50 12.77 -18.44
N ARG A 180 -15.42 12.28 -17.82
CA ARG A 180 -14.23 13.10 -17.53
C ARG A 180 -13.65 13.72 -18.81
N GLY A 181 -13.59 12.92 -19.88
CA GLY A 181 -13.17 13.39 -21.19
C GLY A 181 -14.05 14.52 -21.72
N LEU A 182 -15.37 14.31 -21.72
CA LEU A 182 -16.35 15.28 -22.20
C LEU A 182 -16.39 16.58 -21.38
N ASP A 183 -16.05 16.53 -20.10
CA ASP A 183 -15.98 17.71 -19.23
C ASP A 183 -14.67 18.51 -19.44
N VAL A 184 -13.54 17.81 -19.56
CA VAL A 184 -12.21 18.44 -19.59
C VAL A 184 -11.75 18.84 -20.99
N LEU A 185 -12.05 18.04 -22.01
CA LEU A 185 -11.59 18.29 -23.38
C LEU A 185 -12.05 19.63 -23.96
N PRO A 186 -13.30 20.10 -23.78
CA PRO A 186 -13.71 21.41 -24.28
C PRO A 186 -12.88 22.54 -23.68
N ALA A 187 -12.55 22.46 -22.38
CA ALA A 187 -11.73 23.46 -21.71
C ALA A 187 -10.27 23.42 -22.20
N LEU A 188 -9.72 22.23 -22.44
CA LEU A 188 -8.38 22.09 -23.03
C LEU A 188 -8.33 22.64 -24.44
N VAL A 189 -9.27 22.26 -25.31
CA VAL A 189 -9.36 22.77 -26.68
C VAL A 189 -9.50 24.30 -26.69
N GLN A 190 -10.32 24.85 -25.78
CA GLN A 190 -10.49 26.29 -25.68
C GLN A 190 -9.22 26.99 -25.17
N ALA A 191 -8.49 26.40 -24.23
CA ALA A 191 -7.21 26.91 -23.75
C ALA A 191 -6.15 26.90 -24.86
N THR A 192 -6.04 25.80 -25.62
CA THR A 192 -5.14 25.68 -26.76
C THR A 192 -5.49 26.70 -27.86
N ALA A 193 -6.78 26.85 -28.19
CA ALA A 193 -7.25 27.82 -29.18
C ALA A 193 -7.04 29.29 -28.75
N SER A 194 -7.02 29.54 -27.44
CA SER A 194 -6.78 30.88 -26.89
C SER A 194 -5.30 31.22 -26.72
N ASN A 195 -4.39 30.25 -26.97
CA ASN A 195 -2.96 30.45 -26.85
C ASN A 195 -2.33 30.80 -28.22
N PRO A 196 -2.04 32.09 -28.49
CA PRO A 196 -1.53 32.51 -29.79
C PRO A 196 -0.15 31.92 -30.14
N GLU A 197 0.68 31.62 -29.14
CA GLU A 197 2.00 30.99 -29.36
C GLU A 197 1.88 29.53 -29.81
N HIS A 198 0.88 28.81 -29.30
CA HIS A 198 0.62 27.42 -29.72
C HIS A 198 0.12 27.36 -31.16
N VAL A 199 -0.82 28.25 -31.51
CA VAL A 199 -1.36 28.36 -32.87
C VAL A 199 -0.26 28.73 -33.87
N GLN A 200 0.64 29.65 -33.49
CA GLN A 200 1.80 30.03 -34.29
C GLN A 200 2.76 28.84 -34.52
N ASN A 201 3.07 28.07 -33.47
CA ASN A 201 3.96 26.90 -33.58
C ASN A 201 3.37 25.78 -34.46
N GLU A 202 2.07 25.49 -34.34
CA GLU A 202 1.40 24.50 -35.20
C GLU A 202 1.34 24.97 -36.66
N LEU A 203 1.12 26.27 -36.92
CA LEU A 203 1.20 26.85 -38.27
C LEU A 203 2.60 26.71 -38.89
N GLU A 204 3.65 26.99 -38.13
CA GLU A 204 5.03 26.83 -38.58
C GLU A 204 5.38 25.37 -38.87
N ARG A 205 4.90 24.45 -38.02
CA ARG A 205 5.04 23.01 -38.23
C ARG A 205 4.31 22.53 -39.48
N HIS A 206 3.09 23.03 -39.73
CA HIS A 206 2.34 22.70 -40.93
C HIS A 206 3.03 23.24 -42.19
N ALA A 207 3.52 24.48 -42.17
CA ALA A 207 4.28 25.06 -43.27
C ALA A 207 5.56 24.26 -43.57
N TYR A 208 6.25 23.77 -42.53
CA TYR A 208 7.41 22.91 -42.68
C TYR A 208 7.06 21.56 -43.35
N LEU A 209 5.98 20.91 -42.92
CA LEU A 209 5.52 19.64 -43.50
C LEU A 209 5.06 19.80 -44.96
N GLU A 210 4.37 20.90 -45.27
CA GLU A 210 3.98 21.24 -46.64
C GLU A 210 5.19 21.41 -47.55
N HIS A 211 6.20 22.16 -47.11
CA HIS A 211 7.46 22.31 -47.83
C HIS A 211 8.19 20.96 -48.04
N GLN A 212 8.16 20.08 -47.04
CA GLN A 212 8.74 18.75 -47.15
C GLN A 212 8.01 17.89 -48.18
N LEU A 213 6.67 17.96 -48.23
CA LEU A 213 5.86 17.29 -49.25
C LEU A 213 6.11 17.85 -50.65
N GLU A 214 6.23 19.16 -50.80
CA GLU A 214 6.60 19.79 -52.09
C GLU A 214 7.95 19.30 -52.59
N MET A 215 8.95 19.22 -51.71
CA MET A 215 10.28 18.70 -52.05
C MET A 215 10.22 17.22 -52.46
N GLN A 216 9.39 16.41 -51.80
CA GLN A 216 9.19 15.00 -52.17
C GLN A 216 8.46 14.86 -53.51
N LEU A 217 7.44 15.67 -53.77
CA LEU A 217 6.72 15.69 -55.03
C LEU A 217 7.61 16.19 -56.18
N ALA A 218 8.49 17.15 -55.93
CA ALA A 218 9.48 17.62 -56.91
C ALA A 218 10.59 16.59 -57.17
N ALA A 219 10.90 15.73 -56.20
CA ALA A 219 11.84 14.62 -56.34
C ALA A 219 11.21 13.35 -56.96
N CYS A 220 9.88 13.29 -57.09
CA CYS A 220 9.23 12.21 -57.82
C CYS A 220 9.56 12.33 -59.32
N PRO A 221 10.10 11.28 -59.96
CA PRO A 221 10.35 11.29 -61.40
C PRO A 221 9.04 11.54 -62.12
N ARG A 222 9.06 12.41 -63.14
CA ARG A 222 7.85 12.71 -63.91
C ARG A 222 7.36 11.43 -64.55
N GLN A 223 6.04 11.29 -64.65
CA GLN A 223 5.41 10.11 -65.25
C GLN A 223 5.98 9.78 -66.65
N GLU A 224 6.37 10.80 -67.42
CA GLU A 224 7.09 10.66 -68.70
C GLU A 224 8.48 10.02 -68.56
N GLU A 225 9.26 10.36 -67.53
CA GLU A 225 10.58 9.74 -67.28
C GLU A 225 10.46 8.28 -66.85
N MET A 226 9.43 7.94 -66.06
CA MET A 226 9.15 6.54 -65.73
C MET A 226 8.69 5.74 -66.95
N LEU A 227 7.90 6.35 -67.85
CA LEU A 227 7.48 5.73 -69.10
C LEU A 227 8.65 5.56 -70.09
N ASP A 228 9.57 6.52 -70.15
CA ASP A 228 10.80 6.41 -70.94
C ASP A 228 11.77 5.36 -70.37
N GLN A 229 11.88 5.24 -69.04
CA GLN A 229 12.67 4.18 -68.41
C GLN A 229 12.06 2.79 -68.66
N LEU A 230 10.73 2.67 -68.62
CA LEU A 230 10.02 1.44 -68.95
C LEU A 230 10.15 1.07 -70.43
N SER A 231 10.10 2.04 -71.35
CA SER A 231 10.28 1.81 -72.78
C SER A 231 11.73 1.38 -73.10
N GLN A 232 12.71 2.00 -72.45
CA GLN A 232 14.12 1.62 -72.56
C GLN A 232 14.42 0.23 -71.96
N LEU A 233 13.72 -0.15 -70.89
CA LEU A 233 13.81 -1.49 -70.31
C LEU A 233 13.15 -2.54 -71.22
N GLN A 234 11.99 -2.24 -71.82
CA GLN A 234 11.35 -3.11 -72.81
C GLN A 234 12.19 -3.29 -74.08
N ALA A 235 12.95 -2.27 -74.50
CA ALA A 235 13.84 -2.38 -75.65
C ALA A 235 15.12 -3.20 -75.39
N LYS A 236 15.42 -3.53 -74.12
CA LYS A 236 16.58 -4.32 -73.69
C LYS A 236 16.27 -5.79 -73.40
N VAL A 237 14.99 -6.19 -73.45
CA VAL A 237 14.51 -7.58 -73.33
C VAL A 237 14.19 -8.11 -74.72
#